data_AF-A0A1C3NKC0-F1
#
_entry.id   AF-A0A1C3NKC0-F1
#
_cell.length_a   1.000
_cell.length_b   1.000
_cell.length_c   1.000
_cell.angle_alpha   90.00
_cell.angle_beta   90.00
_cell.angle_gamma   90.00
#
_symmetry.space_group_name_H-M   'P 1'
#
loop_
_entity.id
_entity.type
_entity.pdbx_description
1 polymer ?
#
loop_
_entity_poly.entity_id
_entity_poly.type
_entity_poly.pdbx_seq_one_letter_code
_entity_poly.pdbx_strand_id
1 'polypeptide(L)'
;MARAWRKELRALAFMATALAFELRQFPPILLVTATRAAELSTAAYTHARLVDLGRESDLHVWDGLGHAFHLTDTLPESQQALRVIARCFSKHLALPPPQFDAPH
;
A
#
# COMPACT_ATOMS: atom_id res chain seq x y z
N MET A 1 0.52 42.38 -6.51
CA MET A 1 1.16 41.05 -6.53
C MET A 1 0.85 40.19 -5.30
N ALA A 2 1.01 40.64 -4.05
CA ALA A 2 0.84 39.81 -2.83
C ALA A 2 -0.53 39.11 -2.60
N ARG A 3 -1.61 39.54 -3.28
CA ARG A 3 -2.94 38.89 -3.19
C ARG A 3 -3.10 37.65 -4.09
N ALA A 4 -2.33 37.55 -5.18
CA ALA A 4 -2.38 36.41 -6.09
C ALA A 4 -1.74 35.17 -5.44
N TRP A 5 -0.52 35.34 -4.91
CA TRP A 5 0.21 34.30 -4.19
C TRP A 5 -0.54 33.74 -2.97
N ARG A 6 -1.31 34.58 -2.26
CA ARG A 6 -2.15 34.11 -1.14
C ARG A 6 -3.30 33.21 -1.55
N LYS A 7 -3.85 33.38 -2.77
CA LYS A 7 -4.91 32.51 -3.28
C LYS A 7 -4.33 31.17 -3.75
N GLU A 8 -3.18 31.19 -4.42
CA GLU A 8 -2.47 30.00 -4.86
C GLU A 8 -1.99 29.14 -3.69
N LEU A 9 -1.38 29.74 -2.67
CA LEU A 9 -0.96 29.03 -1.45
C LEU A 9 -2.15 28.42 -0.69
N ARG A 10 -3.31 29.10 -0.68
CA ARG A 10 -4.54 28.56 -0.09
C ARG A 10 -5.13 27.40 -0.91
N ALA A 11 -5.08 27.48 -2.23
CA ALA A 11 -5.53 26.40 -3.10
C ALA A 11 -4.63 25.15 -2.98
N LEU A 12 -3.30 25.34 -2.92
CA LEU A 12 -2.35 24.25 -2.70
C LEU A 12 -2.53 23.62 -1.31
N ALA A 13 -2.71 24.43 -0.26
CA ALA A 13 -3.00 23.94 1.08
C ALA A 13 -4.34 23.18 1.12
N PHE A 14 -5.38 23.66 0.44
CA PHE A 14 -6.67 22.97 0.33
C PHE A 14 -6.52 21.61 -0.35
N MET A 15 -5.81 21.52 -1.49
CA MET A 15 -5.57 20.26 -2.18
C MET A 15 -4.79 19.25 -1.33
N ALA A 16 -3.75 19.71 -0.62
CA ALA A 16 -3.00 18.85 0.30
C ALA A 16 -3.86 18.37 1.48
N THR A 17 -4.78 19.20 1.96
CA THR A 17 -5.70 18.85 3.06
C THR A 17 -6.81 17.91 2.58
N ALA A 18 -7.33 18.11 1.38
CA ALA A 18 -8.34 17.26 0.76
C ALA A 18 -7.79 15.85 0.52
N LEU A 19 -6.57 15.72 -0.03
CA LEU A 19 -5.90 14.42 -0.17
C LEU A 19 -5.69 13.73 1.19
N ALA A 20 -5.30 14.49 2.21
CA ALA A 20 -5.16 13.96 3.56
C ALA A 20 -6.50 13.53 4.18
N PHE A 21 -7.60 14.20 3.85
CA PHE A 21 -8.94 13.82 4.29
C PHE A 21 -9.43 12.52 3.62
N GLU A 22 -9.24 12.39 2.30
CA GLU A 22 -9.60 11.18 1.56
C GLU A 22 -8.89 9.96 2.15
N LEU A 23 -7.57 10.07 2.35
CA LEU A 23 -6.74 9.01 2.92
C LEU A 23 -7.17 8.60 4.34
N ARG A 24 -7.79 9.50 5.12
CA ARG A 24 -8.31 9.16 6.45
C ARG A 24 -9.51 8.21 6.42
N GLN A 25 -10.24 8.18 5.31
CA GLN A 25 -11.41 7.32 5.13
C GLN A 25 -11.07 5.96 4.52
N PHE A 26 -9.84 5.75 4.06
CA PHE A 26 -9.48 4.48 3.43
C PHE A 26 -9.60 3.32 4.41
N PRO A 27 -10.10 2.15 3.97
CA PRO A 27 -10.04 0.93 4.77
C PRO A 27 -8.58 0.55 5.08
N PRO A 28 -8.33 -0.45 5.94
CA PRO A 28 -6.99 -1.02 6.08
C PRO A 28 -6.38 -1.36 4.72
N ILE A 29 -5.16 -0.89 4.46
CA ILE A 29 -4.49 -1.05 3.15
C ILE A 29 -3.29 -1.98 3.27
N LEU A 30 -3.23 -3.00 2.40
CA LEU A 30 -2.04 -3.79 2.16
C LEU A 30 -1.34 -3.33 0.87
N LEU A 31 -0.06 -2.96 0.96
CA LEU A 31 0.82 -2.69 -0.17
C LEU A 31 1.82 -3.83 -0.34
N VAL A 32 1.91 -4.37 -1.55
CA VAL A 32 2.84 -5.44 -1.94
C VAL A 32 3.73 -4.93 -3.05
N THR A 33 5.05 -5.00 -2.85
CA THR A 33 6.04 -4.58 -3.84
C THR A 33 7.34 -5.36 -3.67
N ALA A 34 8.38 -5.01 -4.43
CA ALA A 34 9.69 -5.64 -4.37
C ALA A 34 10.82 -4.63 -4.56
N THR A 35 12.05 -4.99 -4.14
CA THR A 35 13.19 -4.06 -4.11
C THR A 35 13.64 -3.56 -5.49
N ARG A 36 13.32 -4.28 -6.57
CA ARG A 36 13.64 -3.89 -7.96
C ARG A 36 12.39 -3.48 -8.76
N ALA A 37 11.23 -3.36 -8.12
CA ALA A 37 10.01 -2.93 -8.77
C ALA A 37 10.00 -1.41 -8.94
N ALA A 38 9.51 -0.92 -10.09
CA ALA A 38 9.51 0.51 -10.41
C ALA A 38 8.63 1.32 -9.47
N GLU A 39 7.63 0.68 -8.86
CA GLU A 39 6.66 1.25 -7.94
C GLU A 39 7.11 1.29 -6.47
N LEU A 40 8.30 0.79 -6.13
CA LEU A 40 8.76 0.69 -4.72
C LEU A 40 8.66 2.03 -3.99
N SER A 41 9.20 3.10 -4.60
CA SER A 41 9.20 4.43 -4.00
C SER A 41 7.78 4.95 -3.76
N THR A 42 6.87 4.70 -4.71
CA THR A 42 5.46 5.11 -4.59
C THR A 42 4.74 4.31 -3.51
N ALA A 43 4.99 3.01 -3.41
CA ALA A 43 4.41 2.17 -2.36
C ALA A 43 4.90 2.59 -0.96
N ALA A 44 6.20 2.81 -0.80
CA ALA A 44 6.79 3.27 0.46
C ALA A 44 6.24 4.66 0.87
N TYR A 45 6.14 5.60 -0.07
CA TYR A 45 5.59 6.93 0.18
C TYR A 45 4.12 6.88 0.61
N THR A 46 3.28 6.10 -0.11
CA THR A 46 1.87 5.93 0.22
C THR A 46 1.70 5.30 1.61
N HIS A 47 2.47 4.26 1.92
CA HIS A 47 2.46 3.62 3.23
C HIS A 47 2.78 4.62 4.35
N ALA A 48 3.90 5.35 4.22
CA ALA A 48 4.28 6.37 5.20
C ALA A 48 3.18 7.42 5.40
N ARG A 49 2.53 7.86 4.31
CA ARG A 49 1.47 8.85 4.39
C ARG A 49 0.23 8.33 5.11
N LEU A 50 -0.14 7.06 4.92
CA LEU A 50 -1.25 6.43 5.63
C LEU A 50 -0.94 6.28 7.13
N VAL A 51 0.28 5.88 7.47
CA VAL A 51 0.75 5.77 8.86
C VAL A 51 0.73 7.13 9.56
N ASP A 52 1.22 8.20 8.93
CA ASP A 52 1.16 9.57 9.46
C ASP A 52 -0.26 10.05 9.76
N LEU A 53 -1.25 9.51 9.03
CA LEU A 53 -2.67 9.81 9.21
C LEU A 53 -3.36 8.89 10.22
N GLY A 54 -2.61 8.01 10.90
CA GLY A 54 -3.13 7.04 11.86
C GLY A 54 -3.97 5.93 11.23
N ARG A 55 -3.76 5.64 9.93
CA ARG A 55 -4.44 4.55 9.24
C ARG A 55 -3.66 3.24 9.37
N GLU A 56 -4.41 2.16 9.44
CA GLU A 56 -3.85 0.82 9.33
C GLU A 56 -3.34 0.61 7.90
N SER A 57 -2.03 0.44 7.77
CA SER A 57 -1.37 0.16 6.50
C SER A 57 -0.23 -0.81 6.73
N ASP A 58 -0.23 -1.90 5.97
CA ASP A 58 0.84 -2.90 5.95
C ASP A 58 1.60 -2.79 4.62
N LEU A 59 2.93 -2.75 4.69
CA LEU A 59 3.80 -2.77 3.52
C LEU A 59 4.69 -4.00 3.57
N HIS A 60 4.60 -4.83 2.54
CA HIS A 60 5.48 -5.98 2.35
C HIS A 60 6.35 -5.79 1.11
N VAL A 61 7.67 -5.95 1.29
CA VAL A 61 8.68 -5.78 0.25
C VAL A 61 9.47 -7.07 0.13
N TRP A 62 9.46 -7.68 -1.05
CA TRP A 62 10.28 -8.85 -1.37
C TRP A 62 11.60 -8.43 -2.03
N ASP A 63 12.69 -9.07 -1.63
CA ASP A 63 14.00 -8.74 -2.17
C ASP A 63 14.26 -9.41 -3.54
N GLY A 64 14.98 -8.72 -4.42
CA GLY A 64 15.44 -9.24 -5.72
C GLY A 64 14.39 -9.28 -6.84
N LEU A 65 13.11 -9.05 -6.55
CA LEU A 65 12.01 -9.19 -7.51
C LEU A 65 11.59 -7.86 -8.16
N GLY A 66 10.91 -7.98 -9.30
CA GLY A 66 10.41 -6.84 -10.09
C GLY A 66 8.92 -6.57 -9.93
N HIS A 67 8.40 -5.72 -10.81
CA HIS A 67 6.98 -5.35 -10.87
C HIS A 67 6.08 -6.59 -10.99
N ALA A 68 5.00 -6.61 -10.22
CA ALA A 68 3.96 -7.64 -10.28
C ALA A 68 4.48 -9.10 -10.20
N PHE A 69 5.58 -9.35 -9.47
CA PHE A 69 6.18 -10.68 -9.35
C PHE A 69 5.17 -11.76 -8.93
N HIS A 70 4.20 -11.41 -8.07
CA HIS A 70 3.16 -12.28 -7.54
C HIS A 70 2.25 -12.93 -8.60
N LEU A 71 2.26 -12.43 -9.84
CA LEU A 71 1.55 -13.04 -10.97
C LEU A 71 2.33 -14.23 -11.58
N THR A 72 3.59 -14.42 -11.19
CA THR A 72 4.43 -15.52 -11.67
C THR A 72 4.26 -16.72 -10.74
N ASP A 73 3.45 -17.70 -11.13
CA ASP A 73 3.07 -18.87 -10.34
C ASP A 73 4.25 -19.78 -9.93
N THR A 74 5.29 -19.84 -10.76
CA THR A 74 6.49 -20.67 -10.54
C THR A 74 7.41 -20.14 -9.44
N LEU A 75 7.26 -18.89 -8.99
CA LEU A 75 8.10 -18.33 -7.94
C LEU A 75 7.55 -18.70 -6.55
N PRO A 76 8.38 -19.26 -5.65
CA PRO A 76 7.95 -19.50 -4.27
C PRO A 76 7.57 -18.21 -3.53
N GLU A 77 8.20 -17.08 -3.87
CA GLU A 77 7.87 -15.76 -3.33
C GLU A 77 6.48 -15.28 -3.75
N SER A 78 6.01 -15.62 -4.96
CA SER A 78 4.64 -15.33 -5.37
C SER A 78 3.63 -16.03 -4.47
N GLN A 79 3.89 -17.30 -4.16
CA GLN A 79 3.04 -18.04 -3.22
C GLN A 79 3.08 -17.40 -1.82
N GLN A 80 4.25 -16.94 -1.36
CA GLN A 80 4.34 -16.19 -0.09
C GLN A 80 3.52 -14.90 -0.12
N ALA A 81 3.61 -14.11 -1.19
CA ALA A 81 2.85 -12.87 -1.34
C ALA A 81 1.34 -13.11 -1.38
N LEU A 82 0.89 -14.12 -2.13
CA LEU A 82 -0.52 -14.52 -2.18
C LEU A 82 -1.04 -14.98 -0.80
N ARG A 83 -0.22 -15.66 -0.01
CA ARG A 83 -0.58 -16.01 1.39
C ARG A 83 -0.76 -14.78 2.27
N VAL A 84 0.10 -13.77 2.13
CA VAL A 84 -0.04 -12.49 2.85
C VAL A 84 -1.34 -11.79 2.45
N ILE A 85 -1.62 -11.71 1.14
CA ILE A 85 -2.85 -11.10 0.61
C ILE A 85 -4.10 -11.81 1.15
N ALA A 86 -4.13 -13.15 1.09
CA ALA A 86 -5.26 -13.93 1.61
C ALA A 86 -5.47 -13.72 3.12
N ARG A 87 -4.40 -13.67 3.92
CA ARG A 87 -4.49 -13.38 5.37
C ARG A 87 -5.05 -11.98 5.64
N CYS A 88 -4.66 -10.97 4.85
CA CYS A 88 -5.22 -9.63 4.94
C CYS A 88 -6.73 -9.64 4.71
N PHE A 89 -7.20 -10.33 3.67
CA PHE A 89 -8.64 -10.46 3.44
C PHE A 89 -9.36 -11.19 4.57
N SER A 90 -8.85 -12.32 5.06
CA SER A 90 -9.48 -13.02 6.17
C SER A 90 -9.57 -12.17 7.44
N LYS A 91 -8.51 -11.41 7.75
CA LYS A 91 -8.47 -10.50 8.90
C LYS A 91 -9.53 -9.40 8.82
N HIS A 92 -9.73 -8.80 7.65
CA HIS A 92 -10.56 -7.60 7.50
C HIS A 92 -11.98 -7.84 6.96
N LEU A 93 -12.24 -8.99 6.33
CA LEU A 93 -13.54 -9.35 5.75
C LEU A 93 -14.26 -10.47 6.52
N ALA A 94 -13.78 -10.84 7.71
CA ALA A 94 -14.32 -11.93 8.53
C ALA A 94 -14.46 -13.27 7.77
N LEU A 95 -13.52 -13.54 6.85
CA LEU A 95 -13.45 -14.82 6.15
C LEU A 95 -12.68 -15.83 7.00
N PRO A 96 -12.94 -17.14 6.83
CA PRO A 96 -12.13 -18.18 7.47
C PRO A 96 -10.64 -17.97 7.17
N PRO A 97 -9.74 -18.33 8.10
CA PRO A 97 -8.31 -18.27 7.84
C PRO A 97 -7.96 -19.20 6.67
N PRO A 98 -7.12 -18.74 5.73
CA PRO A 98 -6.77 -19.54 4.58
C PRO A 98 -5.92 -20.74 5.01
N GLN A 99 -6.26 -21.91 4.48
CA GLN A 99 -5.50 -23.14 4.68
C GLN A 99 -4.41 -23.18 3.62
N PHE A 100 -3.15 -23.32 4.05
CA PHE A 100 -2.02 -23.48 3.15
C PHE A 100 -1.34 -24.78 3.50
N ASP A 101 -1.11 -25.62 2.49
CA ASP A 101 -0.26 -26.78 2.64
C ASP A 101 1.17 -26.32 2.94
N ALA A 102 1.91 -27.14 3.71
CA ALA A 102 3.31 -26.86 3.99
C ALA A 102 4.08 -26.76 2.66
N PRO A 103 5.02 -25.79 2.50
CA PRO A 103 5.83 -25.73 1.30
C PRO A 103 6.56 -27.06 1.11
N HIS A 104 6.40 -27.66 -0.09
CA HIS A 104 7.17 -28.82 -0.54
C HIS A 104 8.65 -28.45 -0.76
#